data_AF-A0A3N2CWA1-F1
#
_entry.id   AF-A0A3N2CWA1-F1
#
_cell.length_a   1.000
_cell.length_b   1.000
_cell.length_c   1.000
_cell.angle_alpha   90.00
_cell.angle_beta   90.00
_cell.angle_gamma   90.00
#
_symmetry.space_group_name_H-M   'P 1'
#
loop_
_entity.id
_entity.type
_entity.pdbx_description
1 polymer ?
#
loop_
_entity_poly.entity_id
_entity_poly.type
_entity_poly.pdbx_seq_one_letter_code
_entity_poly.pdbx_strand_id
1 'polypeptide(L)'
;MTDAMPALRPAQQHPTFQFQHKARSPRWMGARGLYQRAALAKYASTTGRDVSIWAYVTTACDLDDCLDVECMFVHAPTHIDYPSRICVYCGDPSGTRDHLVPRAWSNGAARLFVAVVPACSDCNGRINDSWAVSVSERRKVAHASLRKKYRDLLTEKPWRQEDLDELGHALREHVIKGQHKREWVKARLAWPIDPEYDLRAFQRTGIEDPAERGLI
;
A
#
# COMPACT_ATOMS: atom_id res chain seq x y z
N MET A 1 0.78 4.69 30.16
CA MET A 1 -0.14 3.71 29.54
C MET A 1 0.61 3.04 28.41
N THR A 2 1.17 1.87 28.65
CA THR A 2 1.91 1.08 27.66
C THR A 2 0.91 0.20 26.92
N ASP A 3 0.48 0.63 25.73
CA ASP A 3 -0.33 -0.23 24.85
C ASP A 3 0.55 -1.41 24.41
N ALA A 4 0.24 -2.59 24.94
CA ALA A 4 0.87 -3.82 24.55
C ALA A 4 0.55 -4.09 23.07
N MET A 5 1.58 -4.24 22.23
CA MET A 5 1.37 -4.59 20.82
C MET A 5 0.62 -5.93 20.75
N PRO A 6 -0.44 -6.03 19.93
CA PRO A 6 -1.20 -7.26 19.81
C PRO A 6 -0.30 -8.39 19.31
N ALA A 7 -0.35 -9.53 19.99
CA ALA A 7 0.38 -10.73 19.59
C ALA A 7 0.04 -11.09 18.14
N LEU A 8 1.09 -11.27 17.32
CA LEU A 8 0.96 -11.75 15.95
C LEU A 8 0.18 -13.05 15.96
N ARG A 9 -0.88 -13.13 15.14
CA ARG A 9 -1.62 -14.40 14.99
C ARG A 9 -0.65 -15.44 14.41
N PRO A 10 -0.58 -16.66 14.99
CA PRO A 10 0.22 -17.73 14.40
C PRO A 10 -0.27 -17.98 12.97
N ALA A 11 0.67 -18.07 12.04
CA ALA A 11 0.39 -18.41 10.65
C ALA A 11 -0.45 -19.70 10.62
N GLN A 12 -1.54 -19.70 9.86
CA GLN A 12 -2.35 -20.90 9.70
C GLN A 12 -1.46 -22.00 9.10
N GLN A 13 -1.34 -23.13 9.81
CA GLN A 13 -0.61 -24.28 9.29
C GLN A 13 -1.39 -24.82 8.09
N HIS A 14 -0.86 -24.62 6.89
CA HIS A 14 -1.45 -25.20 5.68
C HIS A 14 -1.24 -26.73 5.71
N PRO A 15 -2.26 -27.53 5.35
CA PRO A 15 -2.15 -28.98 5.30
C PRO A 15 -1.00 -29.39 4.37
N THR A 16 -0.09 -30.21 4.89
CA THR A 16 1.09 -30.68 4.15
C THR A 16 0.65 -31.74 3.14
N PHE A 17 0.29 -31.32 1.93
CA PHE A 17 0.10 -32.25 0.81
C PHE A 17 1.48 -32.73 0.33
N GLN A 18 1.78 -34.02 0.51
CA GLN A 18 2.97 -34.64 -0.06
C GLN A 18 2.80 -34.75 -1.58
N PHE A 19 3.27 -33.73 -2.31
CA PHE A 19 3.36 -33.80 -3.76
C PHE A 19 4.55 -34.68 -4.15
N GLN A 20 4.28 -35.77 -4.88
CA GLN A 20 5.34 -36.54 -5.53
C GLN A 20 5.95 -35.68 -6.62
N HIS A 21 7.21 -35.25 -6.42
CA HIS A 21 7.95 -34.47 -7.39
C HIS A 21 8.02 -35.19 -8.73
N LYS A 22 7.39 -34.61 -9.77
CA LYS A 22 7.70 -34.98 -11.15
C LYS A 22 9.15 -34.57 -11.39
N ALA A 23 10.02 -35.53 -11.73
CA ALA A 23 11.47 -35.35 -11.86
C ALA A 23 11.92 -34.29 -12.91
N ARG A 24 10.99 -33.62 -13.62
CA ARG A 24 11.26 -32.64 -14.68
C ARG A 24 10.18 -31.55 -14.78
N SER A 25 9.87 -30.87 -13.68
CA SER A 25 9.05 -29.66 -13.81
C SER A 25 9.81 -28.58 -14.60
N PRO A 26 9.18 -27.91 -15.59
CA PRO A 26 9.81 -26.85 -16.34
C PRO A 26 10.21 -25.69 -15.41
N ARG A 27 11.44 -25.19 -15.55
CA ARG A 27 11.96 -24.06 -14.76
C ARG A 27 12.04 -22.79 -15.58
N TRP A 28 11.86 -21.64 -14.94
CA TRP A 28 12.07 -20.34 -15.55
C TRP A 28 13.56 -20.06 -15.72
N MET A 29 13.96 -19.74 -16.95
CA MET A 29 15.36 -19.47 -17.32
C MET A 29 15.63 -17.99 -17.60
N GLY A 30 14.63 -17.12 -17.45
CA GLY A 30 14.78 -15.68 -17.68
C GLY A 30 15.26 -14.93 -16.45
N ALA A 31 15.21 -13.59 -16.50
CA ALA A 31 15.55 -12.75 -15.35
C ALA A 31 14.67 -13.11 -14.14
N ARG A 32 15.27 -13.29 -12.95
CA ARG A 32 14.58 -13.72 -11.72
C ARG A 32 13.33 -12.89 -11.45
N GLY A 33 13.44 -11.58 -11.65
CA GLY A 33 12.33 -10.71 -11.35
C GLY A 33 11.13 -10.76 -12.31
N LEU A 34 11.37 -11.21 -13.55
CA LEU A 34 10.29 -11.44 -14.50
C LEU A 34 9.53 -12.77 -14.27
N TYR A 35 10.00 -13.60 -13.34
CA TYR A 35 9.41 -14.91 -13.05
C TYR A 35 7.93 -14.81 -12.71
N GLN A 36 7.55 -13.95 -11.78
CA GLN A 36 6.17 -13.88 -11.29
C GLN A 36 5.18 -13.51 -12.41
N ARG A 37 5.57 -12.58 -13.28
CA ARG A 37 4.79 -12.22 -14.46
C ARG A 37 4.65 -13.39 -15.43
N ALA A 38 5.73 -14.12 -15.69
CA ALA A 38 5.71 -15.30 -16.55
C ALA A 38 4.87 -16.44 -15.97
N ALA A 39 4.99 -16.69 -14.67
CA ALA A 39 4.24 -17.73 -13.96
C ALA A 39 2.73 -17.45 -13.98
N LEU A 40 2.30 -16.22 -13.65
CA LEU A 40 0.89 -15.80 -13.71
C LEU A 40 0.33 -15.88 -15.13
N ALA A 41 1.10 -15.43 -16.13
CA ALA A 41 0.68 -15.52 -17.53
C ALA A 41 0.47 -16.98 -17.97
N LYS A 42 1.38 -17.88 -17.57
CA LYS A 42 1.27 -19.32 -17.84
C LYS A 42 0.10 -19.97 -17.11
N TYR A 43 -0.12 -19.61 -15.85
CA TYR A 43 -1.26 -20.08 -15.07
C TYR A 43 -2.59 -19.66 -15.72
N ALA A 44 -2.71 -18.38 -16.08
CA ALA A 44 -3.92 -17.85 -16.72
C ALA A 44 -4.21 -18.54 -18.06
N SER A 45 -3.20 -18.72 -18.92
CA SER A 45 -3.37 -19.37 -20.22
C SER A 45 -3.71 -20.86 -20.11
N THR A 46 -3.16 -21.56 -19.12
CA THR A 46 -3.39 -22.99 -18.91
C THR A 46 -4.75 -23.28 -18.27
N THR A 47 -5.19 -22.43 -17.35
CA THR A 47 -6.43 -22.65 -16.58
C THR A 47 -7.65 -21.93 -17.16
N GLY A 48 -7.46 -20.98 -18.08
CA GLY A 48 -8.51 -20.09 -18.58
C GLY A 48 -9.07 -19.14 -17.51
N ARG A 49 -8.34 -18.92 -16.41
CA ARG A 49 -8.75 -18.05 -15.30
C ARG A 49 -8.08 -16.69 -15.40
N ASP A 50 -8.86 -15.64 -15.14
CA ASP A 50 -8.31 -14.31 -14.93
C ASP A 50 -7.56 -14.25 -13.60
N VAL A 51 -6.39 -13.61 -13.63
CA VAL A 51 -5.55 -13.38 -12.44
C VAL A 51 -5.56 -11.90 -12.08
N SER A 52 -5.68 -11.62 -10.79
CA SER A 52 -5.59 -10.23 -10.29
C SER A 52 -4.20 -9.66 -10.59
N ILE A 53 -4.11 -8.36 -10.85
CA ILE A 53 -2.83 -7.65 -10.98
C ILE A 53 -1.99 -7.73 -9.69
N TRP A 54 -2.67 -8.01 -8.57
CA TRP A 54 -2.06 -8.19 -7.24
C TRP A 54 -1.66 -9.65 -6.98
N ALA A 55 -1.96 -10.56 -7.90
CA ALA A 55 -1.74 -11.97 -7.67
C ALA A 55 -0.25 -12.32 -7.67
N TYR A 56 0.15 -13.32 -6.91
CA TYR A 56 1.51 -13.88 -6.92
C TYR A 56 1.46 -15.40 -6.84
N VAL A 57 2.55 -16.03 -7.27
CA VAL A 57 2.69 -17.48 -7.33
C VAL A 57 3.70 -17.94 -6.29
N THR A 58 3.31 -18.90 -5.46
CA THR A 58 4.25 -19.78 -4.75
C THR A 58 4.17 -21.17 -5.35
N THR A 59 5.15 -22.02 -5.07
CA THR A 59 5.21 -23.37 -5.64
C THR A 59 5.19 -24.43 -4.55
N ALA A 60 4.52 -25.56 -4.80
CA ALA A 60 4.43 -26.69 -3.88
C ALA A 60 5.69 -27.58 -3.87
N CYS A 61 6.57 -27.38 -4.85
CA CYS A 61 7.68 -28.26 -5.18
C CYS A 61 9.05 -27.67 -4.80
N ASP A 62 9.10 -26.77 -3.82
CA ASP A 62 10.33 -26.13 -3.30
C ASP A 62 11.23 -25.45 -4.36
N LEU A 63 10.74 -25.29 -5.59
CA LEU A 63 11.43 -24.64 -6.69
C LEU A 63 10.81 -23.26 -6.90
N ASP A 64 11.50 -22.21 -6.44
CA ASP A 64 11.07 -20.82 -6.55
C ASP A 64 10.78 -20.37 -7.98
N ASP A 65 11.35 -21.07 -8.98
CA ASP A 65 11.25 -20.76 -10.40
C ASP A 65 10.44 -21.79 -11.21
N CYS A 66 9.63 -22.61 -10.55
CA CYS A 66 8.81 -23.64 -11.20
C CYS A 66 7.71 -23.03 -12.09
N LEU A 67 7.63 -23.50 -13.33
CA LEU A 67 6.57 -23.14 -14.27
C LEU A 67 5.51 -24.24 -14.41
N ASP A 68 5.50 -25.27 -13.59
CA ASP A 68 4.45 -26.29 -13.62
C ASP A 68 3.19 -25.77 -12.93
N VAL A 69 2.10 -25.61 -13.68
CA VAL A 69 0.84 -25.05 -13.18
C VAL A 69 0.22 -25.94 -12.10
N GLU A 70 0.46 -27.25 -12.13
CA GLU A 70 0.02 -28.17 -11.07
C GLU A 70 0.74 -27.92 -9.74
N CYS A 71 1.93 -27.33 -9.79
CA CYS A 71 2.70 -26.96 -8.60
C CYS A 71 2.44 -25.52 -8.15
N MET A 72 1.70 -24.71 -8.91
CA MET A 72 1.48 -23.29 -8.60
C MET A 72 0.33 -23.10 -7.62
N PHE A 73 0.56 -22.29 -6.59
CA PHE A 73 -0.47 -21.68 -5.77
C PHE A 73 -0.55 -20.19 -6.09
N VAL A 74 -1.67 -19.77 -6.68
CA VAL A 74 -1.93 -18.36 -6.98
C VAL A 74 -2.62 -17.71 -5.81
N HIS A 75 -1.93 -16.77 -5.19
CA HIS A 75 -2.44 -15.92 -4.11
C HIS A 75 -2.90 -14.60 -4.71
N ALA A 76 -4.03 -14.06 -4.25
CA ALA A 76 -4.53 -12.76 -4.66
C ALA A 76 -4.96 -11.96 -3.42
N PRO A 77 -4.01 -11.29 -2.74
CA PRO A 77 -4.32 -10.59 -1.51
C PRO A 77 -5.29 -9.44 -1.76
N THR A 78 -6.37 -9.43 -0.99
CA THR A 78 -7.39 -8.37 -1.01
C THR A 78 -7.13 -7.30 0.04
N HIS A 79 -6.14 -7.53 0.91
CA HIS A 79 -5.71 -6.62 1.97
C HIS A 79 -4.19 -6.63 2.05
N ILE A 80 -3.57 -5.45 2.14
CA ILE A 80 -2.15 -5.30 2.42
C ILE A 80 -1.99 -5.01 3.92
N ASP A 81 -1.06 -5.68 4.59
CA ASP A 81 -0.88 -5.67 6.05
C ASP A 81 -0.25 -4.36 6.60
N TYR A 82 -0.93 -3.25 6.33
CA TYR A 82 -0.67 -1.96 6.95
C TYR A 82 -1.35 -1.86 8.33
N PRO A 83 -0.78 -1.07 9.27
CA PRO A 83 -1.45 -0.74 10.52
C PRO A 83 -2.84 -0.15 10.26
N SER A 84 -3.88 -0.84 10.73
CA SER A 84 -5.27 -0.57 10.35
C SER A 84 -5.79 0.81 10.74
N ARG A 85 -5.16 1.48 11.72
CA ARG A 85 -5.54 2.81 12.25
C ARG A 85 -4.73 3.97 11.67
N ILE A 86 -3.84 3.72 10.71
CA ILE A 86 -2.94 4.73 10.14
C ILE A 86 -3.20 4.85 8.64
N CYS A 87 -3.40 6.06 8.15
CA CYS A 87 -3.53 6.35 6.72
C CYS A 87 -2.20 6.08 6.01
N VAL A 88 -2.19 5.17 5.04
CA VAL A 88 -0.96 4.83 4.30
C VAL A 88 -0.38 5.99 3.49
N TYR A 89 -1.20 7.00 3.21
CA TYR A 89 -0.84 8.15 2.38
C TYR A 89 -0.27 9.33 3.17
N CYS A 90 -0.67 9.52 4.43
CA CYS A 90 -0.27 10.72 5.17
C CYS A 90 -0.05 10.52 6.68
N GLY A 91 -0.15 9.30 7.21
CA GLY A 91 0.11 9.02 8.62
C GLY A 91 -0.99 9.43 9.61
N ASP A 92 -1.99 10.21 9.18
CA ASP A 92 -3.15 10.56 10.00
C ASP A 92 -3.98 9.32 10.39
N PRO A 93 -4.83 9.40 11.43
CA PRO A 93 -5.79 8.35 11.73
C PRO A 93 -6.63 7.94 10.51
N SER A 94 -6.64 6.65 10.22
CA SER A 94 -7.52 6.10 9.19
C SER A 94 -8.97 6.06 9.71
N GLY A 95 -9.91 6.34 8.82
CA GLY A 95 -11.35 6.20 9.09
C GLY A 95 -12.10 5.54 7.94
N THR A 96 -11.39 5.26 6.85
CA THR A 96 -11.95 4.69 5.62
C THR A 96 -10.98 3.66 5.03
N ARG A 97 -11.43 2.98 3.99
CA ARG A 97 -10.65 2.02 3.22
C ARG A 97 -10.56 2.51 1.77
N ASP A 98 -9.35 2.55 1.23
CA ASP A 98 -9.11 2.89 -0.16
C ASP A 98 -8.86 1.63 -0.98
N HIS A 99 -9.50 1.54 -2.16
CA HIS A 99 -9.26 0.46 -3.11
C HIS A 99 -8.18 0.94 -4.07
N LEU A 100 -7.08 0.21 -4.19
CA LEU A 100 -5.96 0.65 -5.03
C LEU A 100 -6.34 0.81 -6.52
N VAL A 101 -7.37 0.07 -6.97
CA VAL A 101 -8.00 0.27 -8.28
C VAL A 101 -9.40 0.88 -8.08
N PRO A 102 -9.69 2.08 -8.64
CA PRO A 102 -11.00 2.71 -8.47
C PRO A 102 -12.12 1.90 -9.13
N ARG A 103 -13.35 2.08 -8.62
CA ARG A 103 -14.53 1.30 -9.03
C ARG A 103 -14.84 1.45 -10.52
N ALA A 104 -14.65 2.64 -11.08
CA ALA A 104 -14.91 2.92 -12.49
C ALA A 104 -14.08 2.04 -13.44
N TRP A 105 -12.98 1.48 -12.95
CA TRP A 105 -12.03 0.69 -13.74
C TRP A 105 -12.07 -0.80 -13.45
N SER A 106 -12.79 -1.23 -12.41
CA SER A 106 -12.79 -2.62 -11.94
C SER A 106 -14.09 -3.37 -12.28
N ASN A 107 -14.96 -2.83 -13.14
CA ASN A 107 -16.22 -3.44 -13.61
C ASN A 107 -17.08 -4.14 -12.53
N GLY A 108 -17.09 -3.62 -11.30
CA GLY A 108 -17.87 -4.17 -10.18
C GLY A 108 -17.35 -5.50 -9.62
N ALA A 109 -17.42 -6.59 -10.40
CA ALA A 109 -17.04 -7.94 -9.98
C ALA A 109 -15.55 -8.06 -9.61
N ALA A 110 -14.66 -7.28 -10.26
CA ALA A 110 -13.24 -7.33 -9.94
C ALA A 110 -12.90 -6.67 -8.59
N ARG A 111 -13.84 -5.91 -7.95
CA ARG A 111 -13.57 -5.28 -6.63
C ARG A 111 -13.25 -6.30 -5.54
N LEU A 112 -13.80 -7.52 -5.62
CA LEU A 112 -13.50 -8.57 -4.66
C LEU A 112 -12.01 -8.97 -4.67
N PHE A 113 -11.29 -8.66 -5.74
CA PHE A 113 -9.89 -8.99 -5.95
C PHE A 113 -8.97 -7.76 -5.96
N VAL A 114 -9.51 -6.57 -5.67
CA VAL A 114 -8.73 -5.34 -5.56
C VAL A 114 -8.21 -5.23 -4.14
N ALA A 115 -6.89 -5.04 -4.02
CA ALA A 115 -6.26 -4.78 -2.74
C ALA A 115 -6.81 -3.48 -2.10
N VAL A 116 -7.10 -3.58 -0.81
CA VAL A 116 -7.62 -2.48 0.00
C VAL A 116 -6.60 -2.08 1.06
N VAL A 117 -6.45 -0.77 1.27
CA VAL A 117 -5.51 -0.18 2.25
C VAL A 117 -6.21 0.82 3.18
N PRO A 118 -5.72 1.02 4.42
CA PRO A 118 -6.30 2.01 5.34
C PRO A 118 -6.01 3.45 4.90
N ALA A 119 -7.04 4.30 4.91
CA ALA A 119 -6.92 5.70 4.50
C ALA A 119 -7.77 6.63 5.38
N CYS A 120 -7.30 7.87 5.58
CA CYS A 120 -8.14 8.94 6.12
C CYS A 120 -9.11 9.44 5.04
N SER A 121 -10.26 9.98 5.45
CA SER A 121 -11.29 10.46 4.52
C SER A 121 -10.79 11.57 3.59
N ASP A 122 -9.91 12.45 4.10
CA ASP A 122 -9.31 13.53 3.31
C ASP A 122 -8.39 13.02 2.20
N CYS A 123 -7.53 12.03 2.45
CA CYS A 123 -6.69 11.44 1.41
C CYS A 123 -7.50 10.63 0.41
N ASN A 124 -8.41 9.77 0.89
CA ASN A 124 -9.25 8.94 0.03
C ASN A 124 -10.09 9.81 -0.92
N GLY A 125 -10.72 10.87 -0.41
CA GLY A 125 -11.49 11.82 -1.22
C GLY A 125 -10.64 12.66 -2.19
N ARG A 126 -9.36 12.91 -1.88
CA ARG A 126 -8.43 13.61 -2.79
C ARG A 126 -7.97 12.74 -3.94
N ILE A 127 -7.75 11.45 -3.68
CA ILE A 127 -7.32 10.51 -4.71
C ILE A 127 -8.48 10.19 -5.65
N ASN A 128 -9.67 9.95 -5.09
CA ASN A 128 -10.91 9.69 -5.84
C ASN A 128 -10.69 8.61 -6.92
N ASP A 129 -11.21 8.83 -8.14
CA ASP A 129 -11.08 7.91 -9.28
C ASP A 129 -9.79 8.09 -10.09
N SER A 130 -8.73 8.70 -9.52
CA SER A 130 -7.46 8.84 -10.22
C SER A 130 -6.89 7.48 -10.62
N TRP A 131 -6.37 7.35 -11.84
CA TRP A 131 -5.66 6.16 -12.31
C TRP A 131 -4.24 6.12 -11.70
N ALA A 132 -4.19 5.66 -10.46
CA ALA A 132 -2.99 5.43 -9.69
C ALA A 132 -3.16 4.07 -9.04
N VAL A 133 -2.49 3.06 -9.60
CA VAL A 133 -2.69 1.65 -9.23
C VAL A 133 -1.79 1.26 -8.07
N SER A 134 -0.70 1.98 -7.83
CA SER A 134 0.25 1.71 -6.76
C SER A 134 0.01 2.59 -5.52
N VAL A 135 0.48 2.14 -4.36
CA VAL A 135 0.39 2.94 -3.11
C VAL A 135 1.17 4.24 -3.27
N SER A 136 2.35 4.19 -3.90
CA SER A 136 3.20 5.35 -4.11
C SER A 136 2.63 6.36 -5.10
N GLU A 137 2.00 5.91 -6.18
CA GLU A 137 1.30 6.78 -7.12
C GLU A 137 0.12 7.48 -6.43
N ARG A 138 -0.71 6.73 -5.69
CA ARG A 138 -1.84 7.29 -4.95
C ARG A 138 -1.36 8.28 -3.88
N ARG A 139 -0.25 7.98 -3.19
CA ARG A 139 0.39 8.91 -2.24
C ARG A 139 0.82 10.20 -2.93
N LYS A 140 1.44 10.13 -4.11
CA LYS A 140 1.83 11.33 -4.89
C LYS A 140 0.60 12.18 -5.23
N VAL A 141 -0.51 11.57 -5.64
CA VAL A 141 -1.78 12.29 -5.92
C VAL A 141 -2.31 12.97 -4.65
N ALA A 142 -2.36 12.25 -3.53
CA ALA A 142 -2.80 12.81 -2.25
C ALA A 142 -1.92 13.97 -1.81
N HIS A 143 -0.59 13.81 -1.88
CA HIS A 143 0.39 14.84 -1.49
C HIS A 143 0.34 16.06 -2.41
N ALA A 144 0.22 15.89 -3.72
CA ALA A 144 0.04 16.99 -4.66
C ALA A 144 -1.24 17.78 -4.33
N SER A 145 -2.34 17.08 -4.05
CA SER A 145 -3.61 17.68 -3.63
C SER A 145 -3.51 18.39 -2.28
N LEU A 146 -2.71 17.89 -1.34
CA LEU A 146 -2.46 18.53 -0.04
C LEU A 146 -1.61 19.80 -0.21
N ARG A 147 -0.53 19.74 -1.00
CA ARG A 147 0.30 20.92 -1.33
C ARG A 147 -0.52 22.01 -1.99
N LYS A 148 -1.41 21.66 -2.92
CA LYS A 148 -2.30 22.63 -3.57
C LYS A 148 -3.27 23.27 -2.58
N LYS A 149 -3.91 22.48 -1.71
CA LYS A 149 -4.88 23.00 -0.73
C LYS A 149 -4.24 23.89 0.33
N TYR A 150 -3.05 23.54 0.80
CA TYR A 150 -2.37 24.22 1.89
C TYR A 150 -1.21 25.09 1.40
N ARG A 151 -1.20 25.49 0.12
CA ARG A 151 -0.11 26.27 -0.49
C ARG A 151 0.22 27.49 0.33
N ASP A 152 -0.78 28.32 0.62
CA ASP A 152 -0.58 29.62 1.28
C ASP A 152 -0.01 29.42 2.70
N LEU A 153 -0.58 28.46 3.44
CA LEU A 153 -0.12 28.06 4.77
C LEU A 153 1.32 27.53 4.78
N LEU A 154 1.71 26.78 3.74
CA LEU A 154 3.05 26.22 3.62
C LEU A 154 4.09 27.30 3.25
N THR A 155 3.70 28.32 2.48
CA THR A 155 4.56 29.43 2.07
C THR A 155 4.68 30.56 3.10
N GLU A 156 3.77 30.63 4.07
CA GLU A 156 3.78 31.67 5.10
C GLU A 156 5.11 31.68 5.88
N LYS A 157 5.62 32.86 6.22
CA LYS A 157 6.83 32.98 7.07
C LYS A 157 6.49 32.48 8.48
N PRO A 158 7.31 31.64 9.13
CA PRO A 158 7.09 31.30 10.53
C PRO A 158 7.18 32.57 11.40
N TRP A 159 6.21 32.75 12.29
CA TRP A 159 6.22 33.83 13.28
C TRP A 159 7.22 33.51 14.38
N ARG A 160 8.05 34.48 14.77
CA ARG A 160 8.95 34.35 15.90
C ARG A 160 8.19 34.60 17.20
N GLN A 161 8.73 34.12 18.31
CA GLN A 161 8.11 34.33 19.63
C GLN A 161 7.97 35.81 19.96
N GLU A 162 8.99 36.62 19.63
CA GLU A 162 8.97 38.09 19.75
C GLU A 162 7.77 38.71 19.02
N ASP A 163 7.54 38.29 17.77
CA ASP A 163 6.44 38.80 16.94
C ASP A 163 5.07 38.40 17.51
N LEU A 164 4.99 37.22 18.16
CA LEU A 164 3.77 36.76 18.84
C LEU A 164 3.50 37.55 20.12
N ASP A 165 4.54 37.97 20.82
CA ASP A 165 4.44 38.66 22.11
C ASP A 165 3.86 40.07 21.99
N GLU A 166 4.00 40.69 20.82
CA GLU A 166 3.39 41.98 20.47
C GLU A 166 1.90 41.88 20.11
N LEU A 167 1.40 40.67 19.81
CA LEU A 167 0.00 40.46 19.43
C LEU A 167 -0.91 40.38 20.64
N GLY A 168 -2.11 40.97 20.51
CA GLY A 168 -3.21 40.74 21.43
C GLY A 168 -3.65 39.27 21.45
N HIS A 169 -4.25 38.83 22.57
CA HIS A 169 -4.57 37.42 22.86
C HIS A 169 -5.25 36.68 21.71
N ALA A 170 -6.35 37.23 21.16
CA ALA A 170 -7.14 36.56 20.13
C ALA A 170 -6.36 36.34 18.82
N LEU A 171 -5.60 37.34 18.38
CA LEU A 171 -4.79 37.22 17.16
C LEU A 171 -3.61 36.26 17.37
N ARG A 172 -2.96 36.32 18.53
CA ARG A 172 -1.89 35.37 18.92
C ARG A 172 -2.39 33.92 18.87
N GLU A 173 -3.54 33.64 19.46
CA GLU A 173 -4.13 32.31 19.46
C GLU A 173 -4.43 31.82 18.02
N HIS A 174 -4.94 32.72 17.17
CA HIS A 174 -5.19 32.41 15.76
C HIS A 174 -3.90 32.04 15.02
N VAL A 175 -2.84 32.83 15.19
CA VAL A 175 -1.53 32.57 14.56
C VAL A 175 -0.94 31.24 15.04
N ILE A 176 -0.99 30.96 16.35
CA ILE A 176 -0.50 29.68 16.92
C ILE A 176 -1.26 28.49 16.32
N LYS A 177 -2.60 28.57 16.22
CA LYS A 177 -3.41 27.53 15.57
C LYS A 177 -3.01 27.35 14.10
N GLY A 178 -2.71 28.44 13.39
CA GLY A 178 -2.16 28.40 12.04
C GLY A 178 -0.83 27.65 11.96
N GLN A 179 0.10 27.95 12.86
CA GLN A 179 1.40 27.26 12.93
C GLN A 179 1.23 25.77 13.22
N HIS A 180 0.41 25.38 14.20
CA HIS A 180 0.13 23.97 14.49
C HIS A 180 -0.43 23.25 13.27
N LYS A 181 -1.37 23.88 12.56
CA LYS A 181 -1.93 23.34 11.32
C LYS A 181 -0.87 23.19 10.23
N ARG A 182 0.05 24.14 10.10
CA ARG A 182 1.16 24.07 9.14
C ARG A 182 2.08 22.89 9.44
N GLU A 183 2.49 22.71 10.69
CA GLU A 183 3.36 21.60 11.09
C GLU A 183 2.66 20.25 10.91
N TRP A 184 1.37 20.16 11.22
CA TRP A 184 0.57 18.97 10.90
C TRP A 184 0.56 18.64 9.39
N VAL A 185 0.36 19.63 8.52
CA VAL A 185 0.40 19.40 7.06
C VAL A 185 1.81 18.99 6.60
N LYS A 186 2.87 19.56 7.17
CA LYS A 186 4.24 19.13 6.87
C LYS A 186 4.48 17.68 7.25
N ALA A 187 4.05 17.27 8.45
CA ALA A 187 4.16 15.88 8.90
C ALA A 187 3.43 14.92 7.94
N ARG A 188 2.22 15.30 7.48
CA ARG A 188 1.47 14.53 6.48
C ARG A 188 2.20 14.37 5.15
N LEU A 189 2.89 15.42 4.69
CA LEU A 189 3.66 15.43 3.45
C LEU A 189 5.01 14.71 3.57
N ALA A 190 5.55 14.59 4.78
CA ALA A 190 6.77 13.84 5.07
C ALA A 190 6.52 12.33 5.26
N TRP A 191 5.26 11.89 5.28
CA TRP A 191 4.91 10.49 5.46
C TRP A 191 5.07 9.66 4.17
N PRO A 192 5.60 8.42 4.25
CA PRO A 192 6.18 7.78 5.43
C PRO A 192 7.59 8.31 5.72
N ILE A 193 7.93 8.41 7.01
CA ILE A 193 9.29 8.78 7.45
C ILE A 193 10.26 7.61 7.18
N ASP A 194 9.75 6.39 7.29
CA ASP A 194 10.49 5.17 7.08
C ASP A 194 10.38 4.71 5.62
N PRO A 195 11.50 4.63 4.87
CA PRO A 195 11.49 4.23 3.46
C PRO A 195 11.06 2.78 3.24
N GLU A 196 11.15 1.91 4.25
CA GLU A 196 10.77 0.51 4.17
C GLU A 196 9.32 0.26 4.63
N TYR A 197 8.58 1.31 4.99
CA TYR A 197 7.22 1.21 5.52
C TYR A 197 6.30 0.36 4.61
N ASP A 198 6.29 0.66 3.31
CA ASP A 198 5.45 -0.07 2.36
C ASP A 198 5.98 -1.49 2.13
N LEU A 199 7.29 -1.64 1.94
CA LEU A 199 7.94 -2.94 1.70
C LEU A 199 7.55 -3.96 2.77
N ARG A 200 7.64 -3.59 4.06
CA ARG A 200 7.29 -4.51 5.16
C ARG A 200 5.80 -4.87 5.17
N ALA A 201 4.91 -3.95 4.80
CA ALA A 201 3.47 -4.25 4.72
C ALA A 201 3.15 -5.25 3.60
N PHE A 202 3.80 -5.10 2.44
CA PHE A 202 3.68 -6.04 1.33
C PHE A 202 4.29 -7.41 1.65
N GLN A 203 5.48 -7.45 2.25
CA GLN A 203 6.14 -8.70 2.64
C GLN A 203 5.32 -9.50 3.65
N ARG A 204 4.70 -8.85 4.64
CA ARG A 204 3.78 -9.52 5.58
C ARG A 204 2.51 -10.07 4.91
N THR A 205 2.20 -9.61 3.70
CA THR A 205 1.09 -10.10 2.86
C THR A 205 1.55 -11.23 1.91
N GLY A 206 2.84 -11.57 1.93
CA GLY A 206 3.48 -12.57 1.05
C GLY A 206 3.92 -12.02 -0.31
N ILE A 207 3.86 -10.71 -0.52
CA ILE A 207 4.41 -10.06 -1.71
C ILE A 207 5.86 -9.67 -1.41
N GLU A 208 6.81 -10.49 -1.84
CA GLU A 208 8.23 -10.33 -1.51
C GLU A 208 8.89 -9.12 -2.19
N ASP A 209 8.59 -8.91 -3.47
CA ASP A 209 9.08 -7.78 -4.27
C ASP A 209 7.91 -6.94 -4.83
N PRO A 210 7.37 -6.00 -4.05
CA PRO A 210 6.31 -5.11 -4.50
C PRO A 210 6.80 -4.04 -5.50
N ALA A 211 8.10 -3.69 -5.48
CA ALA A 211 8.65 -2.63 -6.34
C ALA A 211 8.76 -3.10 -7.79
N GLU A 212 9.24 -4.32 -8.00
CA GLU A 212 9.26 -4.94 -9.34
C GLU A 212 7.87 -5.04 -9.98
N ARG A 213 6.84 -5.18 -9.14
CA ARG A 213 5.44 -5.24 -9.57
C ARG A 213 4.82 -3.86 -9.78
N GLY A 214 5.55 -2.78 -9.51
CA GLY A 214 5.05 -1.42 -9.59
C GLY A 214 3.98 -1.10 -8.54
N LEU A 215 4.00 -1.77 -7.38
CA LEU A 215 3.02 -1.58 -6.30
C LEU A 215 3.44 -0.51 -5.29
N ILE A 216 4.74 -0.18 -5.26
CA ILE A 216 5.37 0.90 -4.48
C ILE A 216 6.38 1.66 -5.34
#